data_AF-A0A7L4R9W7-F1
#
_entry.id   AF-A0A7L4R9W7-F1
#
_cell.length_a   1.000
_cell.length_b   1.000
_cell.length_c   1.000
_cell.angle_alpha   90.00
_cell.angle_beta   90.00
_cell.angle_gamma   90.00
#
_symmetry.space_group_name_H-M   'P 1'
#
loop_
_entity.id
_entity.type
_entity.pdbx_description
1 polymer ?
#
loop_
_entity_poly.entity_id
_entity_poly.type
_entity_poly.pdbx_seq_one_letter_code
_entity_poly.pdbx_strand_id
1 'polypeptide(L)'
;SLKAPDMCQFTQPGFNCNQKQHVLVADTDSNVRLIFQLDNSQGRPVKVLGVLCTDETSANVNKAAVTPLPGGEVPLASGQSHQFGNSTSQVPCMKADGTTNVVLTSGSSFKGTLAVVYRFEDEVSDAPSRLAVATLSGTVQSED
;
A
#
# COMPACT_ATOMS: atom_id res chain seq x y z
N SER A 1 0.49 7.87 27.21
CA SER A 1 -0.15 8.24 25.94
C SER A 1 -0.60 6.95 25.26
N LEU A 2 -1.87 6.81 24.89
CA LEU A 2 -2.37 5.64 24.16
C LEU A 2 -1.93 5.75 22.70
N LYS A 3 -0.92 4.96 22.31
CA LYS A 3 -0.48 4.82 20.93
C LYS A 3 -1.63 4.17 20.15
N ALA A 4 -2.11 4.82 19.08
CA ALA A 4 -3.08 4.18 18.20
C ALA A 4 -2.47 2.89 17.63
N PRO A 5 -3.21 1.78 17.57
CA PRO A 5 -2.66 0.54 17.04
C PRO A 5 -2.27 0.73 15.57
N ASP A 6 -1.15 0.12 15.19
CA ASP A 6 -0.79 -0.01 13.78
C ASP A 6 -1.89 -0.84 13.10
N MET A 7 -2.42 -0.35 11.99
CA MET A 7 -3.54 -0.97 11.28
C MET A 7 -3.36 -0.86 9.76
N CYS A 8 -3.62 -1.94 9.03
CA CYS A 8 -3.72 -1.98 7.58
C CYS A 8 -4.95 -2.81 7.18
N GLN A 9 -6.11 -2.16 7.02
CA GLN A 9 -7.38 -2.87 6.84
C GLN A 9 -8.09 -2.47 5.54
N PHE A 10 -8.23 -3.43 4.63
CA PHE A 10 -9.01 -3.25 3.40
C PHE A 10 -10.50 -3.04 3.72
N THR A 11 -11.13 -2.09 3.02
CA THR A 11 -12.57 -1.84 3.13
C THR A 11 -13.39 -2.89 2.39
N GLN A 12 -12.77 -3.57 1.42
CA GLN A 12 -13.37 -4.60 0.59
C GLN A 12 -12.71 -5.94 0.91
N PRO A 13 -13.46 -7.05 0.87
CA PRO A 13 -12.88 -8.37 1.02
C PRO A 13 -11.93 -8.69 -0.15
N GLY A 14 -10.97 -9.57 0.10
CA GLY A 14 -10.14 -10.18 -0.93
C GLY A 14 -8.65 -9.83 -0.86
N PHE A 15 -8.26 -8.79 -0.12
CA PHE A 15 -6.86 -8.59 0.27
C PHE A 15 -6.73 -8.48 1.79
N ASN A 16 -5.57 -8.86 2.30
CA ASN A 16 -5.16 -8.61 3.68
C ASN A 16 -3.75 -7.98 3.68
N CYS A 17 -3.49 -7.11 4.64
CA CYS A 17 -2.15 -6.54 4.89
C CYS A 17 -1.81 -6.46 6.38
N ASN A 18 -2.56 -7.18 7.23
CA ASN A 18 -2.35 -7.29 8.67
C ASN A 18 -1.79 -8.67 9.09
N GLN A 19 -1.56 -9.62 8.17
CA GLN A 19 -0.98 -10.92 8.55
C GLN A 19 0.46 -10.80 9.05
N LYS A 20 1.19 -9.81 8.53
CA LYS A 20 2.45 -9.34 9.10
C LYS A 20 2.33 -7.85 9.37
N GLN A 21 3.09 -7.39 10.36
CA GLN A 21 3.16 -5.96 10.68
C GLN A 21 3.71 -5.18 9.49
N HIS A 22 2.95 -4.19 9.01
CA HIS A 22 3.47 -3.18 8.10
C HIS A 22 4.36 -2.20 8.87
N VAL A 23 5.33 -1.62 8.18
CA VAL A 23 6.29 -0.69 8.76
C VAL A 23 6.27 0.60 7.96
N LEU A 24 6.12 1.72 8.66
CA LEU A 24 6.30 3.05 8.10
C LEU A 24 7.70 3.51 8.50
N VAL A 25 8.52 3.89 7.54
CA VAL A 25 9.92 4.27 7.76
C VAL A 25 10.13 5.69 7.26
N ALA A 26 10.76 6.54 8.07
CA ALA A 26 11.25 7.84 7.64
C ALA A 26 12.71 7.73 7.23
N ASP A 27 13.03 8.22 6.03
CA ASP A 27 14.41 8.40 5.59
C ASP A 27 15.10 9.58 6.30
N THR A 28 16.34 9.88 5.92
CA THR A 28 17.13 10.99 6.50
C THR A 28 16.50 12.37 6.30
N ASP A 29 15.68 12.53 5.27
CA ASP A 29 14.94 13.76 4.96
C ASP A 29 13.51 13.73 5.53
N SER A 30 13.21 12.76 6.38
CA SER A 30 11.90 12.50 6.98
C SER A 30 10.79 12.14 5.98
N ASN A 31 11.12 11.74 4.74
CA ASN A 31 10.13 11.22 3.81
C ASN A 31 9.68 9.84 4.28
N VAL A 32 8.36 9.66 4.37
CA VAL A 32 7.79 8.40 4.82
C VAL A 32 7.62 7.44 3.65
N ARG A 33 8.07 6.19 3.83
CA ARG A 33 7.77 5.05 2.95
C ARG A 33 7.11 3.93 3.72
N LEU A 34 6.32 3.13 3.01
CA LEU A 34 5.62 1.97 3.55
C LEU A 34 6.29 0.68 3.12
N ILE A 35 6.51 -0.23 4.06
CA ILE A 35 6.83 -1.64 3.83
C ILE A 35 5.63 -2.46 4.29
N PHE A 36 5.09 -3.33 3.43
CA PHE A 36 3.95 -4.16 3.81
C PHE A 36 3.94 -5.49 3.06
N GLN A 37 3.25 -6.48 3.63
CA GLN A 37 2.91 -7.72 2.94
C GLN A 37 1.46 -7.62 2.46
N LEU A 38 1.21 -7.94 1.19
CA LEU A 38 -0.12 -8.08 0.62
C LEU A 38 -0.44 -9.56 0.46
N ASP A 39 -1.53 -10.01 1.07
CA ASP A 39 -2.03 -11.38 0.95
C ASP A 39 -3.27 -11.42 0.05
N ASN A 40 -3.22 -12.22 -1.01
CA ASN A 40 -4.36 -12.42 -1.90
C ASN A 40 -5.33 -13.44 -1.29
N SER A 41 -6.48 -12.95 -0.82
CA SER A 41 -7.59 -13.74 -0.31
C SER A 41 -8.83 -13.67 -1.21
N GLN A 42 -8.68 -13.29 -2.49
CA GLN A 42 -9.78 -13.15 -3.45
C GLN A 42 -10.40 -14.50 -3.87
N GLY A 43 -9.80 -15.63 -3.47
CA GLY A 43 -10.21 -16.97 -3.93
C GLY A 43 -9.79 -17.28 -5.37
N ARG A 44 -9.05 -16.38 -6.03
CA ARG A 44 -8.53 -16.56 -7.39
C ARG A 44 -7.23 -15.77 -7.61
N PRO A 45 -6.39 -16.16 -8.59
CA PRO A 45 -5.16 -15.45 -8.89
C PRO A 45 -5.39 -14.02 -9.39
N VAL A 46 -4.52 -13.11 -8.98
CA VAL A 46 -4.55 -11.69 -9.37
C VAL A 46 -3.20 -11.28 -9.94
N LYS A 47 -3.21 -10.20 -10.71
CA LYS A 47 -2.02 -9.44 -11.09
C LYS A 47 -2.12 -8.06 -10.47
N VAL A 48 -1.20 -7.74 -9.57
CA VAL A 48 -1.07 -6.42 -8.96
C VAL A 48 -0.33 -5.53 -9.95
N LEU A 49 -0.93 -4.40 -10.30
CA LEU A 49 -0.45 -3.48 -11.34
C LEU A 49 0.22 -2.24 -10.74
N GLY A 50 -0.19 -1.85 -9.53
CA GLY A 50 0.28 -0.63 -8.89
C GLY A 50 -0.12 -0.59 -7.42
N VAL A 51 0.64 0.18 -6.64
CA VAL A 51 0.36 0.45 -5.23
C VAL A 51 0.60 1.92 -4.93
N LEU A 52 -0.14 2.46 -3.96
CA LEU A 52 -0.01 3.84 -3.50
C LEU A 52 -0.16 3.86 -1.98
N CYS A 53 0.81 4.45 -1.29
CA CYS A 53 0.61 4.93 0.07
C CYS A 53 0.30 6.43 0.02
N THR A 54 -0.68 6.91 0.77
CA THR A 54 -0.99 8.34 0.85
C THR A 54 -1.54 8.74 2.22
N ASP A 55 -1.35 9.99 2.65
CA ASP A 55 -2.01 10.55 3.84
C ASP A 55 -3.50 10.89 3.62
N GLU A 56 -3.99 10.70 2.39
CA GLU A 56 -5.37 10.96 2.05
C GLU A 56 -6.32 9.87 2.58
N THR A 57 -7.58 10.25 2.81
CA THR A 57 -8.63 9.29 3.18
C THR A 57 -9.05 8.42 2.00
N SER A 58 -9.48 7.19 2.28
CA SER A 58 -9.83 6.20 1.24
C SER A 58 -10.97 6.65 0.32
N ALA A 59 -11.80 7.62 0.76
CA ALA A 59 -12.90 8.16 -0.02
C ALA A 59 -12.44 9.03 -1.21
N ASN A 60 -11.22 9.58 -1.15
CA ASN A 60 -10.71 10.46 -2.19
C ASN A 60 -9.67 9.79 -3.10
N VAL A 61 -9.18 8.61 -2.74
CA VAL A 61 -8.15 7.93 -3.52
C VAL A 61 -8.72 7.45 -4.84
N ASN A 62 -8.14 7.92 -5.94
CA ASN A 62 -8.49 7.52 -7.30
C ASN A 62 -7.50 6.50 -7.86
N LYS A 63 -8.00 5.55 -8.66
CA LYS A 63 -7.19 4.58 -9.41
C LYS A 63 -6.10 5.23 -10.25
N ALA A 64 -6.35 6.40 -10.83
CA ALA A 64 -5.40 7.13 -11.66
C ALA A 64 -4.20 7.71 -10.89
N ALA A 65 -4.33 7.86 -9.56
CA ALA A 65 -3.23 8.32 -8.70
C ALA A 65 -2.28 7.19 -8.30
N VAL A 66 -2.62 5.93 -8.61
CA VAL A 66 -1.81 4.78 -8.20
C VAL A 66 -0.65 4.58 -9.17
N THR A 67 0.56 4.62 -8.63
CA THR A 67 1.80 4.44 -9.40
C THR A 67 1.94 2.98 -9.87
N PRO A 68 2.24 2.73 -11.16
CA PRO A 68 2.55 1.40 -11.65
C PRO A 68 3.79 0.81 -10.96
N LEU A 69 3.83 -0.51 -10.78
CA LEU A 69 4.98 -1.15 -10.14
C LEU A 69 6.24 -1.09 -11.04
N PRO A 70 7.43 -0.84 -10.46
CA PRO A 70 8.68 -1.04 -11.16
C PRO A 70 8.79 -2.50 -11.65
N GLY A 71 8.99 -2.70 -12.95
CA GLY A 71 9.04 -4.05 -13.55
C GLY A 71 7.70 -4.60 -14.03
N GLY A 72 6.59 -3.85 -13.91
CA GLY A 72 5.32 -4.18 -14.54
C GLY A 72 4.25 -4.67 -13.57
N GLU A 73 3.90 -5.95 -13.63
CA GLU A 73 2.84 -6.55 -12.81
C GLU A 73 3.39 -7.68 -11.93
N VAL A 74 2.82 -7.83 -10.74
CA VAL A 74 3.20 -8.89 -9.80
C VAL A 74 2.04 -9.90 -9.71
N PRO A 75 2.23 -11.14 -10.21
CA PRO A 75 1.23 -12.19 -10.07
C PRO A 75 1.20 -12.71 -8.63
N LEU A 76 0.01 -12.78 -8.04
CA LEU A 76 -0.26 -13.39 -6.73
C LEU A 76 -1.36 -14.45 -6.91
N ALA A 77 -1.02 -15.73 -6.75
CA ALA A 77 -2.04 -16.78 -6.71
C ALA A 77 -2.93 -16.62 -5.45
N SER A 78 -4.09 -17.29 -5.45
CA SER A 78 -4.96 -17.29 -4.27
C SER A 78 -4.22 -17.90 -3.07
N GLY A 79 -4.27 -17.22 -1.92
CA GLY A 79 -3.56 -17.62 -0.70
C GLY A 79 -2.08 -17.28 -0.67
N GLN A 80 -1.52 -16.67 -1.72
CA GLN A 80 -0.14 -16.20 -1.73
C GLN A 80 0.00 -14.78 -1.19
N SER A 81 1.23 -14.49 -0.77
CA SER A 81 1.63 -13.21 -0.21
C SER A 81 2.81 -12.63 -0.99
N HIS A 82 2.88 -11.30 -1.07
CA HIS A 82 4.04 -10.60 -1.62
C HIS A 82 4.40 -9.38 -0.76
N GLN A 83 5.69 -9.10 -0.60
CA GLN A 83 6.17 -7.95 0.15
C GLN A 83 6.47 -6.78 -0.80
N PHE A 84 5.94 -5.60 -0.48
CA PHE A 84 6.18 -4.35 -1.19
C PHE A 84 6.96 -3.36 -0.29
N GLY A 85 7.64 -2.38 -0.90
CA GLY A 85 8.30 -1.30 -0.17
C GLY A 85 9.73 -1.57 0.29
N ASN A 86 10.33 -2.68 -0.16
CA ASN A 86 11.72 -3.03 0.16
C ASN A 86 12.71 -2.09 -0.56
N SER A 87 14.01 -2.31 -0.33
CA SER A 87 15.08 -1.45 -0.86
C SER A 87 15.13 -1.36 -2.40
N THR A 88 14.56 -2.33 -3.12
CA THR A 88 14.56 -2.34 -4.60
C THR A 88 13.28 -1.76 -5.21
N SER A 89 12.19 -1.67 -4.45
CA SER A 89 10.93 -1.10 -4.88
C SER A 89 10.25 -0.40 -3.71
N GLN A 90 10.66 0.85 -3.49
CA GLN A 90 10.11 1.68 -2.42
C GLN A 90 8.66 2.08 -2.72
N VAL A 91 7.84 2.16 -1.67
CA VAL A 91 6.48 2.69 -1.75
C VAL A 91 6.44 3.98 -0.92
N PRO A 92 6.79 5.14 -1.51
CA PRO A 92 6.70 6.41 -0.81
C PRO A 92 5.24 6.70 -0.47
N CYS A 93 5.01 7.28 0.71
CA CYS A 93 3.72 7.79 1.10
C CYS A 93 3.59 9.22 0.57
N MET A 94 2.66 9.43 -0.35
CA MET A 94 2.43 10.70 -1.03
C MET A 94 1.40 11.55 -0.28
N LYS A 95 1.54 12.87 -0.29
CA LYS A 95 0.47 13.75 0.17
C LYS A 95 -0.73 13.66 -0.77
N ALA A 96 -1.87 14.16 -0.32
CA ALA A 96 -3.09 14.29 -1.15
C ALA A 96 -2.87 15.06 -2.47
N ASP A 97 -1.82 15.88 -2.59
CA ASP A 97 -1.45 16.55 -3.86
C ASP A 97 -0.86 15.58 -4.92
N GLY A 98 -0.51 14.35 -4.53
CA GLY A 98 0.07 13.32 -5.39
C GLY A 98 1.47 13.63 -5.92
N THR A 99 2.10 14.73 -5.48
CA THR A 99 3.36 15.24 -6.02
C THR A 99 4.47 15.35 -4.98
N THR A 100 4.11 15.49 -3.70
CA THR A 100 5.09 15.57 -2.60
C THR A 100 4.97 14.38 -1.67
N ASN A 101 6.09 13.99 -1.07
CA ASN A 101 6.11 12.96 -0.05
C ASN A 101 5.50 13.49 1.26
N VAL A 102 4.88 12.60 2.02
CA VAL A 102 4.53 12.82 3.41
C VAL A 102 5.84 12.92 4.19
N VAL A 103 6.01 14.03 4.92
CA VAL A 103 7.21 14.29 5.72
C VAL A 103 6.85 14.18 7.19
N LEU A 104 7.34 13.15 7.87
CA LEU A 104 7.13 12.90 9.29
C LEU A 104 8.40 12.33 9.90
N THR A 105 8.73 12.79 11.11
CA THR A 105 9.89 12.27 11.85
C THR A 105 9.57 10.93 12.53
N SER A 106 10.60 10.15 12.85
CA SER A 106 10.46 8.93 13.66
C SER A 106 9.73 9.21 14.99
N GLY A 107 8.84 8.30 15.38
CA GLY A 107 7.92 8.45 16.50
C GLY A 107 6.61 9.17 16.19
N SER A 108 6.50 9.82 15.02
CA SER A 108 5.25 10.45 14.58
C SER A 108 4.18 9.41 14.23
N SER A 109 2.91 9.78 14.38
CA SER A 109 1.78 8.96 13.93
C SER A 109 1.43 9.28 12.48
N PHE A 110 1.31 8.24 11.67
CA PHE A 110 0.79 8.30 10.31
C PHE A 110 -0.66 7.81 10.28
N LYS A 111 -1.50 8.44 9.48
CA LYS A 111 -2.83 7.98 9.13
C LYS A 111 -3.10 8.31 7.68
N GLY A 112 -3.61 7.34 6.94
CA GLY A 112 -3.83 7.48 5.51
C GLY A 112 -4.41 6.23 4.88
N THR A 113 -4.08 6.01 3.61
CA THR A 113 -4.61 4.93 2.79
C THR A 113 -3.50 4.19 2.06
N LEU A 114 -3.61 2.86 2.03
CA LEU A 114 -2.95 2.02 1.05
C LEU A 114 -3.93 1.69 -0.06
N ALA A 115 -3.59 1.99 -1.31
CA ALA A 115 -4.35 1.61 -2.49
C ALA A 115 -3.59 0.58 -3.32
N VAL A 116 -4.33 -0.40 -3.86
CA VAL A 116 -3.82 -1.49 -4.69
C VAL A 116 -4.65 -1.54 -5.96
N VAL A 117 -3.99 -1.41 -7.11
CA VAL A 117 -4.62 -1.61 -8.42
C VAL A 117 -4.28 -3.00 -8.91
N TYR A 118 -5.31 -3.75 -9.32
CA TYR A 118 -5.15 -5.14 -9.73
C TYR A 118 -6.14 -5.56 -10.82
N ARG A 119 -5.88 -6.70 -11.43
CA ARG A 119 -6.83 -7.44 -12.28
C ARG A 119 -6.80 -8.92 -11.93
N PHE A 120 -7.81 -9.68 -12.34
CA PHE A 120 -7.71 -11.13 -12.23
C PHE A 120 -6.82 -11.67 -13.35
N GLU A 121 -6.07 -12.72 -13.07
CA GLU A 121 -5.09 -13.26 -14.02
C GLU A 121 -5.74 -13.88 -15.26
N ASP A 122 -6.93 -14.44 -15.11
CA ASP A 122 -7.71 -15.12 -16.16
C ASP A 122 -8.62 -14.17 -16.96
N GLU A 123 -8.54 -12.87 -16.71
CA GLU A 123 -9.28 -11.89 -17.48
C GLU A 123 -8.63 -11.61 -18.83
N VAL A 124 -9.50 -11.31 -19.81
CA VAL A 124 -9.09 -10.79 -21.11
C VAL A 124 -8.29 -9.49 -20.95
N SER A 125 -7.38 -9.23 -21.90
CA SER A 125 -6.39 -8.17 -21.78
C SER A 125 -6.96 -6.76 -21.66
N ASP A 126 -8.20 -6.55 -22.11
CA ASP A 126 -8.96 -5.30 -22.09
C ASP A 126 -9.90 -5.15 -20.88
N ALA A 127 -9.95 -6.16 -19.99
CA ALA A 127 -10.76 -6.07 -18.79
C ALA A 127 -10.30 -4.90 -17.90
N PRO A 128 -11.25 -4.10 -17.36
CA PRO A 128 -10.90 -2.95 -16.55
C PRO A 128 -10.22 -3.37 -15.24
N SER A 129 -9.11 -2.71 -14.92
CA SER A 129 -8.46 -2.87 -13.62
C SER A 129 -9.35 -2.36 -12.47
N ARG A 130 -9.16 -2.97 -11.30
CA ARG A 130 -9.88 -2.69 -10.06
C ARG A 130 -9.00 -1.96 -9.07
N LEU A 131 -9.63 -1.26 -8.14
CA LEU A 131 -8.96 -0.57 -7.02
C LEU A 131 -9.48 -1.17 -5.72
N ALA A 132 -8.56 -1.66 -4.89
CA ALA A 132 -8.81 -2.01 -3.50
C ALA A 132 -8.09 -0.98 -2.60
N VAL A 133 -8.75 -0.56 -1.54
CA VAL A 133 -8.20 0.43 -0.59
C VAL A 133 -8.24 -0.10 0.82
N ALA A 134 -7.20 0.21 1.59
CA ALA A 134 -7.05 -0.11 2.99
C ALA A 134 -6.79 1.14 3.81
N THR A 135 -7.46 1.26 4.97
CA THR A 135 -7.07 2.26 5.96
C THR A 135 -5.74 1.85 6.54
N LEU A 136 -4.79 2.79 6.54
CA LEU A 136 -3.43 2.60 7.02
C LEU A 136 -3.17 3.56 8.18
N SER A 137 -2.72 3.02 9.31
CA SER A 137 -2.20 3.82 10.41
C SER A 137 -1.02 3.13 11.07
N GLY A 138 -0.15 3.92 11.67
CA GLY A 138 0.90 3.38 12.51
C GLY A 138 1.90 4.43 12.93
N THR A 139 2.93 4.01 13.64
CA THR A 139 4.02 4.90 14.05
C THR A 139 5.19 4.79 13.10
N VAL A 140 5.69 5.94 12.66
CA VAL A 140 6.86 6.06 11.80
C VAL A 140 8.10 5.65 12.58
N GLN A 141 8.90 4.75 12.01
CA GLN A 141 10.17 4.27 12.55
C GLN A 141 11.34 4.98 11.87
N SER A 142 12.50 4.98 12.52
CA SER A 142 13.75 5.40 11.86
C SER A 142 14.16 4.37 10.82
N GLU A 143 14.76 4.82 9.73
CA GLU A 143 15.58 3.96 8.89
C GLU A 143 16.85 3.61 9.67
N ASP A 144 17.00 2.34 10.04
CA ASP A 144 18.20 1.81 10.70
C ASP A 144 19.35 1.61 9.70
#